data_AF-A0A817RZA4-F1
#
_entry.id   AF-A0A817RZA4-F1
#
_cell.length_a   1.000
_cell.length_b   1.000
_cell.length_c   1.000
_cell.angle_alpha   90.00
_cell.angle_beta   90.00
_cell.angle_gamma   90.00
#
_symmetry.space_group_name_H-M   'P 1'
#
loop_
_entity.id
_entity.type
_entity.pdbx_description
1 polymer ?
#
loop_
_entity_poly.entity_id
_entity_poly.type
_entity_poly.pdbx_seq_one_letter_code
_entity_poly.pdbx_strand_id
1 'polypeptide(L)'
;MECLANELLNFKLIAPIVCVISKKKTLECINPNYYLTYVFSSRIWNDSMQKTIVSVKSYEIILLESQIWDLTRYGSDSRKLYLQNMDKCFSKLKLMNKIILWITTPPVNDIKHPILNNLLLMANSLIITKAREYGFHVIDLNEYFKNYLHLCGTDGIH
;
A
#
# COMPACT_ATOMS: atom_id res chain seq x y z
N MET A 1 -5.88 12.32 -3.78
CA MET A 1 -7.03 11.38 -3.85
C MET A 1 -7.75 11.45 -5.19
N GLU A 2 -7.93 12.62 -5.82
CA GLU A 2 -8.53 12.73 -7.17
C GLU A 2 -7.75 11.99 -8.26
N CYS A 3 -6.41 11.96 -8.18
CA CYS A 3 -5.58 11.24 -9.16
C CYS A 3 -5.81 9.71 -9.15
N LEU A 4 -5.95 9.11 -7.95
CA LEU A 4 -6.24 7.67 -7.82
C LEU A 4 -7.66 7.34 -8.28
N ALA A 5 -8.62 8.25 -8.05
CA ALA A 5 -9.99 8.11 -8.53
C ALA A 5 -10.05 8.13 -10.07
N ASN A 6 -9.26 8.98 -10.72
CA ASN A 6 -9.19 9.06 -12.19
C ASN A 6 -8.52 7.85 -12.84
N GLU A 7 -7.51 7.25 -12.22
CA GLU A 7 -6.94 5.99 -12.71
C GLU A 7 -7.89 4.80 -12.49
N LEU A 8 -8.61 4.77 -11.36
CA LEU A 8 -9.64 3.76 -11.09
C LEU A 8 -10.85 3.88 -12.02
N LEU A 9 -11.15 5.07 -12.56
CA LEU A 9 -12.20 5.30 -13.56
C LEU A 9 -11.86 4.73 -14.95
N ASN A 10 -10.57 4.56 -15.28
CA ASN A 10 -10.15 3.96 -16.55
C ASN A 10 -10.30 2.42 -16.56
N PHE A 11 -10.34 1.80 -15.38
CA PHE A 11 -10.84 0.44 -15.25
C PHE A 11 -12.37 0.54 -15.11
N LYS A 12 -13.13 -0.03 -16.05
CA LYS A 12 -14.60 -0.19 -15.90
C LYS A 12 -14.90 -1.13 -14.73
N LEU A 13 -14.72 -0.65 -13.50
CA LEU A 13 -14.83 -1.43 -12.27
C LEU A 13 -16.25 -1.33 -11.75
N ILE A 14 -17.00 -2.41 -11.95
CA ILE A 14 -18.30 -2.67 -11.32
C ILE A 14 -18.02 -3.55 -10.10
N ALA A 15 -17.28 -3.03 -9.12
CA ALA A 15 -16.76 -3.84 -8.01
C ALA A 15 -16.54 -3.02 -6.72
N PRO A 16 -16.82 -3.57 -5.53
CA PRO A 16 -16.42 -2.97 -4.26
C PRO A 16 -14.88 -3.02 -4.09
N ILE A 17 -14.30 -1.86 -3.76
CA ILE A 17 -12.85 -1.62 -3.60
C ILE A 17 -12.53 -1.29 -2.13
N VAL A 18 -11.54 -1.94 -1.52
CA VAL A 18 -10.92 -1.43 -0.28
C VAL A 18 -9.60 -0.77 -0.59
N CYS A 19 -9.42 0.44 -0.08
CA CYS A 19 -8.15 1.14 -0.08
C CYS A 19 -7.58 1.15 1.33
N VAL A 20 -6.56 0.33 1.58
CA VAL A 20 -5.83 0.35 2.85
C VAL A 20 -4.62 1.29 2.70
N ILE A 21 -4.79 2.55 3.11
CA ILE A 21 -3.73 3.56 3.07
C ILE A 21 -3.55 4.20 4.46
N SER A 22 -2.35 4.73 4.70
CA SER A 22 -1.90 5.33 5.95
C SER A 22 -2.46 6.76 6.18
N LYS A 23 -3.60 6.86 6.90
CA LYS A 23 -4.01 7.91 7.87
C LYS A 23 -5.43 7.65 8.37
N LYS A 24 -5.72 8.07 9.61
CA LYS A 24 -6.86 7.69 10.47
C LYS A 24 -8.22 8.28 10.02
N LYS A 25 -9.00 7.58 9.15
CA LYS A 25 -10.46 7.78 8.97
C LYS A 25 -11.06 6.68 8.09
N THR A 26 -12.12 5.98 8.50
CA THR A 26 -12.93 5.19 7.55
C THR A 26 -13.73 6.19 6.72
N LEU A 27 -13.45 6.25 5.42
CA LEU A 27 -14.23 7.03 4.46
C LEU A 27 -14.92 6.04 3.53
N GLU A 28 -16.23 6.20 3.38
CA GLU A 28 -17.04 5.40 2.48
C GLU A 28 -17.49 6.30 1.33
N CYS A 29 -17.14 5.94 0.11
CA CYS A 29 -17.70 6.56 -1.09
C CYS A 29 -18.63 5.55 -1.74
N ILE A 30 -19.91 5.91 -1.79
CA ILE A 30 -20.97 5.12 -2.43
C ILE A 30 -21.30 5.80 -3.75
N ASN A 31 -20.92 5.16 -4.84
CA ASN A 31 -21.40 5.47 -6.19
C ASN A 31 -22.39 4.36 -6.59
N PRO A 32 -23.41 4.62 -7.44
CA PRO A 32 -24.28 3.57 -7.96
C PRO A 32 -23.53 2.36 -8.54
N ASN A 33 -22.30 2.55 -9.01
CA ASN A 33 -21.49 1.52 -9.67
C ASN A 33 -20.40 0.90 -8.79
N TYR A 34 -20.01 1.52 -7.66
CA TYR A 34 -18.94 1.00 -6.81
C TYR A 34 -19.04 1.49 -5.36
N TYR A 35 -18.50 0.68 -4.46
CA TYR A 35 -18.35 0.99 -3.05
C TYR A 35 -16.88 1.01 -2.69
N LEU A 36 -16.38 2.16 -2.22
CA LEU A 36 -15.00 2.32 -1.79
C LEU A 36 -14.95 2.49 -0.28
N THR A 37 -14.18 1.63 0.39
CA THR A 37 -13.93 1.74 1.83
C THR A 37 -12.46 1.94 2.10
N TYR A 38 -12.17 2.97 2.88
CA TYR A 38 -10.83 3.22 3.36
C TYR A 38 -10.60 2.56 4.72
N VAL A 39 -9.47 1.86 4.88
CA VAL A 39 -9.05 1.32 6.18
C VAL A 39 -7.62 1.76 6.51
N PHE A 40 -7.42 2.30 7.71
CA PHE A 40 -6.09 2.63 8.20
C PHE A 40 -5.44 1.41 8.87
N SER A 41 -4.22 1.08 8.46
CA SER A 41 -3.32 0.24 9.26
C SER A 41 -2.02 0.97 9.53
N SER A 42 -1.50 0.79 10.73
CA SER A 42 -0.19 1.34 11.14
C SER A 42 0.96 0.35 10.94
N ARG A 43 0.66 -0.91 10.63
CA ARG A 43 1.64 -1.98 10.40
C ARG A 43 1.19 -2.89 9.28
N ILE A 44 2.14 -3.53 8.62
CA ILE A 44 1.80 -4.47 7.55
C ILE A 44 1.13 -5.74 8.08
N TRP A 45 1.47 -6.14 9.31
CA TRP A 45 0.83 -7.28 9.97
C TRP A 45 0.76 -7.05 11.49
N ASN A 46 -0.45 -7.03 12.01
CA ASN A 46 -0.79 -7.01 13.43
C ASN A 46 -2.24 -7.51 13.60
N ASP A 47 -2.74 -7.54 14.83
CA ASP A 47 -4.12 -7.99 15.10
C ASP A 47 -5.17 -7.12 14.41
N SER A 48 -4.90 -5.82 14.24
CA SER A 48 -5.78 -4.92 13.50
C SER A 48 -5.89 -5.32 12.03
N MET A 49 -4.75 -5.56 11.36
CA MET A 49 -4.72 -5.99 9.96
C MET A 49 -5.42 -7.34 9.78
N GLN A 50 -5.24 -8.27 10.71
CA GLN A 50 -5.94 -9.56 10.66
C GLN A 50 -7.46 -9.39 10.72
N LYS A 51 -7.96 -8.49 11.58
CA LYS A 51 -9.39 -8.13 11.64
C LYS A 51 -9.85 -7.43 10.35
N THR A 52 -9.04 -6.52 9.81
CA THR A 52 -9.31 -5.84 8.55
C THR A 52 -9.46 -6.83 7.39
N ILE A 53 -8.55 -7.80 7.27
CA ILE A 53 -8.62 -8.82 6.23
C ILE A 53 -9.94 -9.63 6.32
N VAL A 54 -10.43 -9.89 7.53
CA VAL A 54 -11.74 -10.55 7.72
C VAL A 54 -12.89 -9.64 7.33
N SER A 55 -12.84 -8.34 7.66
CA SER A 55 -13.91 -7.40 7.35
C SER A 55 -14.03 -7.07 5.86
N VAL A 56 -12.97 -7.31 5.07
CA VAL A 56 -12.95 -6.98 3.63
C VAL A 56 -13.26 -8.17 2.71
N LYS A 57 -13.81 -9.26 3.25
CA LYS A 57 -14.20 -10.45 2.47
C LYS A 57 -15.24 -10.18 1.38
N SER A 58 -16.14 -9.22 1.61
CA SER A 58 -17.17 -8.81 0.65
C SER A 58 -16.63 -8.00 -0.52
N TYR A 59 -15.37 -7.53 -0.47
CA TYR A 59 -14.77 -6.72 -1.52
C TYR A 59 -14.14 -7.63 -2.57
N GLU A 60 -14.19 -7.20 -3.83
CA GLU A 60 -13.60 -7.93 -4.95
C GLU A 60 -12.16 -7.50 -5.20
N ILE A 61 -11.88 -6.22 -4.88
CA ILE A 61 -10.61 -5.56 -5.11
C ILE A 61 -10.05 -5.01 -3.80
N ILE A 62 -8.78 -5.29 -3.54
CA ILE A 62 -8.05 -4.80 -2.37
C ILE A 62 -6.81 -4.05 -2.86
N LEU A 63 -6.73 -2.77 -2.51
CA LEU A 63 -5.55 -1.93 -2.66
C LEU A 63 -4.83 -1.89 -1.31
N LEU A 64 -3.56 -2.25 -1.29
CA LEU A 64 -2.75 -2.26 -0.07
C LEU A 64 -1.40 -1.59 -0.33
N GLU A 65 -1.10 -0.56 0.44
CA GLU A 65 0.20 0.13 0.39
C GLU A 65 1.24 -0.63 1.23
N SER A 66 2.50 -0.52 0.80
CA SER A 66 3.63 -1.30 1.31
C SER A 66 3.94 -1.11 2.80
N GLN A 67 3.46 -0.04 3.44
CA GLN A 67 3.73 0.29 4.85
C GLN A 67 5.22 0.31 5.18
N ILE A 68 6.07 0.87 4.31
CA ILE A 68 7.54 0.77 4.45
C ILE A 68 8.08 1.49 5.70
N TRP A 69 7.28 2.34 6.32
CA TRP A 69 7.56 2.90 7.65
C TRP A 69 7.76 1.84 8.74
N ASP A 70 7.23 0.63 8.56
CA ASP A 70 7.52 -0.50 9.45
C ASP A 70 9.01 -0.84 9.50
N LEU A 71 9.81 -0.49 8.47
CA LEU A 71 11.26 -0.72 8.44
C LEU A 71 12.08 0.19 9.38
N THR A 72 11.52 1.32 9.80
CA THR A 72 12.27 2.35 10.52
C THR A 72 11.62 2.76 11.84
N ARG A 73 10.31 2.54 12.00
CA ARG A 73 9.53 3.08 13.13
C ARG A 73 9.57 2.25 14.41
N TYR A 74 9.88 0.96 14.32
CA TYR A 74 9.62 0.00 15.42
C TYR A 74 10.88 -0.65 16.02
N GLY A 75 11.99 0.09 16.08
CA GLY A 75 13.23 -0.35 16.74
C GLY A 75 14.16 -1.15 15.83
N SER A 76 15.22 -1.72 16.42
CA SER A 76 16.33 -2.37 15.69
C SER A 76 15.91 -3.61 14.89
N ASP A 77 14.94 -4.37 15.37
CA ASP A 77 14.48 -5.61 14.71
C ASP A 77 13.39 -5.38 13.64
N SER A 78 12.99 -4.12 13.46
CA SER A 78 11.86 -3.73 12.63
C SER A 78 11.97 -4.22 11.18
N ARG A 79 13.16 -4.18 10.57
CA ARG A 79 13.39 -4.69 9.20
C ARG A 79 13.14 -6.18 9.07
N LYS A 80 13.70 -6.98 9.99
CA LYS A 80 13.54 -8.44 10.00
C LYS A 80 12.07 -8.81 10.22
N LEU A 81 11.43 -8.16 11.19
CA LEU A 81 10.02 -8.37 11.49
C LEU A 81 9.11 -7.97 10.33
N TYR A 82 9.41 -6.85 9.67
CA TYR A 82 8.66 -6.40 8.49
C TYR A 82 8.68 -7.45 7.38
N LEU A 83 9.85 -7.99 7.02
CA LEU A 83 9.95 -9.03 5.97
C LEU A 83 9.19 -10.30 6.35
N GLN A 84 9.27 -10.75 7.60
CA GLN A 84 8.50 -11.91 8.08
C GLN A 84 6.98 -11.64 8.06
N ASN A 85 6.58 -10.42 8.40
CA ASN A 85 5.18 -10.01 8.43
C ASN A 85 4.60 -9.80 7.03
N MET A 86 5.42 -9.35 6.08
CA MET A 86 5.11 -9.30 4.66
C MET A 86 4.72 -10.68 4.13
N ASP A 87 5.52 -11.71 4.42
CA ASP A 87 5.25 -13.08 3.95
C ASP A 87 3.94 -13.64 4.53
N LYS A 88 3.65 -13.34 5.81
CA LYS A 88 2.35 -13.68 6.45
C LYS A 88 1.19 -12.97 5.77
N CYS A 89 1.34 -11.66 5.50
CA CYS A 89 0.33 -10.86 4.83
C CYS A 89 0.03 -11.40 3.43
N PHE A 90 1.07 -11.62 2.63
CA PHE A 90 0.96 -12.10 1.25
C PHE A 90 0.30 -13.47 1.19
N SER A 91 0.73 -14.39 2.05
CA SER A 91 0.13 -15.72 2.14
C SER A 91 -1.36 -15.63 2.51
N LYS A 92 -1.74 -14.72 3.41
CA LYS A 92 -3.14 -14.54 3.77
C LYS A 92 -3.96 -13.94 2.64
N LEU A 93 -3.45 -12.91 1.97
CA LEU A 93 -4.12 -12.25 0.85
C LEU A 93 -4.30 -13.19 -0.34
N LYS A 94 -3.30 -14.02 -0.66
CA LYS A 94 -3.38 -15.01 -1.73
C LYS A 94 -4.53 -16.00 -1.54
N LEU A 95 -4.75 -16.43 -0.30
CA LEU A 95 -5.84 -17.35 0.05
C LEU A 95 -7.24 -16.73 -0.09
N MET A 96 -7.36 -15.40 -0.19
CA MET A 96 -8.66 -14.74 -0.33
C MET A 96 -9.26 -14.92 -1.73
N ASN A 97 -8.45 -15.28 -2.73
CA ASN A 97 -8.86 -15.39 -4.13
C ASN A 97 -9.56 -14.10 -4.64
N LYS A 98 -8.94 -12.94 -4.39
CA LYS A 98 -9.40 -11.60 -4.77
C LYS A 98 -8.40 -10.92 -5.69
N ILE A 99 -8.81 -9.84 -6.34
CA ILE A 99 -7.89 -8.97 -7.08
C ILE A 99 -7.12 -8.12 -6.07
N ILE A 100 -5.82 -8.37 -5.95
CA ILE A 100 -4.93 -7.61 -5.06
C ILE A 100 -4.10 -6.65 -5.92
N LEU A 101 -4.21 -5.35 -5.62
CA LEU A 101 -3.35 -4.30 -6.15
C LEU A 101 -2.40 -3.85 -5.03
N TRP A 102 -1.15 -4.22 -5.17
CA TRP A 102 -0.09 -3.82 -4.26
C TRP A 102 0.48 -2.47 -4.68
N ILE A 103 0.53 -1.53 -3.75
CA ILE A 103 0.96 -0.15 -4.00
C ILE A 103 2.32 0.08 -3.32
N THR A 104 3.32 0.51 -4.08
CA THR A 104 4.65 0.84 -3.54
C THR A 104 4.62 2.17 -2.79
N THR A 105 5.52 2.36 -1.83
CA THR A 105 5.64 3.67 -1.16
C THR A 105 6.18 4.68 -2.17
N PRO A 106 5.54 5.85 -2.35
CA PRO A 106 6.05 6.93 -3.20
C PRO A 106 7.48 7.35 -2.83
N PRO A 107 8.20 8.04 -3.73
CA PRO A 107 9.55 8.49 -3.44
C PRO A 107 9.53 9.61 -2.41
N VAL A 108 10.64 9.76 -1.70
CA VAL A 108 10.90 10.87 -0.78
C VAL A 108 11.92 11.81 -1.41
N ASN A 109 12.00 13.03 -0.91
CA ASN A 109 13.03 13.97 -1.35
C ASN A 109 14.43 13.41 -0.99
N ASP A 110 15.19 13.05 -2.02
CA ASP A 110 16.49 12.38 -1.93
C ASP A 110 17.61 13.30 -1.43
N ILE A 111 17.51 14.61 -1.69
CA ILE A 111 18.43 15.62 -1.15
C ILE A 111 18.24 15.71 0.38
N LYS A 112 16.99 15.72 0.85
CA LYS A 112 16.69 15.87 2.27
C LYS A 112 16.82 14.57 3.07
N HIS A 113 16.49 13.43 2.44
CA HIS A 113 16.45 12.11 3.09
C HIS A 113 17.16 11.03 2.26
N PRO A 114 18.47 11.18 1.97
CA PRO A 114 19.18 10.26 1.06
C PRO A 114 19.22 8.81 1.57
N ILE A 115 19.38 8.62 2.88
CA ILE A 115 19.40 7.29 3.51
C ILE A 115 18.03 6.62 3.41
N LEU A 116 16.96 7.38 3.65
CA LEU A 116 15.60 6.87 3.55
C LEU A 116 15.25 6.54 2.10
N ASN A 117 15.62 7.39 1.15
CA ASN A 117 15.40 7.14 -0.27
C ASN A 117 16.03 5.82 -0.71
N ASN A 118 17.31 5.58 -0.38
CA ASN A 118 17.99 4.33 -0.69
C ASN A 118 17.29 3.12 -0.06
N LEU A 119 16.85 3.24 1.20
CA LEU A 119 16.10 2.17 1.87
C LEU A 119 14.76 1.90 1.16
N LEU A 120 14.03 2.94 0.76
CA LEU A 120 12.76 2.81 0.05
C LEU A 120 12.95 2.15 -1.31
N LEU A 121 13.98 2.53 -2.09
CA LEU A 121 14.28 1.92 -3.38
C LEU A 121 14.56 0.41 -3.23
N MET A 122 15.39 0.02 -2.27
CA MET A 122 15.70 -1.39 -2.00
C MET A 122 14.45 -2.16 -1.55
N ALA A 123 13.67 -1.59 -0.63
CA ALA A 123 12.48 -2.21 -0.09
C ALA A 123 11.40 -2.39 -1.15
N ASN A 124 11.07 -1.31 -1.89
CA ASN A 124 10.09 -1.35 -2.98
C ASN A 124 10.48 -2.41 -4.01
N SER A 125 11.74 -2.44 -4.48
CA SER A 125 12.21 -3.43 -5.45
C SER A 125 12.00 -4.88 -4.98
N LEU A 126 12.38 -5.18 -3.73
CA LEU A 126 12.17 -6.50 -3.14
C LEU A 126 10.68 -6.86 -3.04
N ILE A 127 9.86 -5.90 -2.58
CA ILE A 127 8.43 -6.12 -2.37
C ILE A 127 7.69 -6.31 -3.69
N ILE A 128 8.04 -5.54 -4.73
CA ILE A 128 7.47 -5.70 -6.08
C ILE A 128 7.73 -7.11 -6.60
N THR A 129 8.96 -7.60 -6.43
CA THR A 129 9.35 -8.96 -6.83
C THR A 129 8.47 -9.99 -6.12
N LYS A 130 8.38 -9.91 -4.79
CA LYS A 130 7.51 -10.81 -4.01
C LYS A 130 6.04 -10.69 -4.40
N ALA A 131 5.52 -9.49 -4.62
CA ALA A 131 4.10 -9.29 -4.93
C ALA A 131 3.75 -10.00 -6.25
N ARG A 132 4.65 -9.92 -7.24
CA ARG A 132 4.52 -10.63 -8.51
C ARG A 132 4.62 -12.14 -8.36
N GLU A 133 5.51 -12.65 -7.51
CA GLU A 133 5.60 -14.09 -7.21
C GLU A 133 4.30 -14.65 -6.62
N TYR A 134 3.59 -13.85 -5.81
CA TYR A 134 2.26 -14.20 -5.30
C TYR A 134 1.12 -13.96 -6.31
N GLY A 135 1.43 -13.42 -7.49
CA GLY A 135 0.46 -13.15 -8.55
C GLY A 135 -0.42 -11.91 -8.30
N PHE A 136 0.07 -10.94 -7.52
CA PHE A 136 -0.61 -9.67 -7.30
C PHE A 136 -0.30 -8.69 -8.44
N HIS A 137 -1.22 -7.77 -8.70
CA HIS A 137 -0.95 -6.60 -9.52
C HIS A 137 -0.13 -5.60 -8.70
N VAL A 138 0.73 -4.84 -9.38
CA VAL A 138 1.60 -3.85 -8.73
C VAL A 138 1.37 -2.48 -9.35
N ILE A 139 1.12 -1.48 -8.50
CA ILE A 139 1.13 -0.06 -8.84
C ILE A 139 2.41 0.53 -8.24
N ASP A 140 3.38 0.84 -9.10
CA ASP A 140 4.65 1.39 -8.67
C ASP A 140 4.62 2.92 -8.60
N LEU A 141 4.14 3.44 -7.46
CA LEU A 141 4.13 4.87 -7.19
C LEU A 141 5.53 5.45 -7.01
N ASN A 142 6.51 4.64 -6.59
CA ASN A 142 7.88 5.09 -6.44
C ASN A 142 8.47 5.53 -7.79
N GLU A 143 8.36 4.64 -8.78
CA GLU A 143 8.80 4.90 -10.15
C GLU A 143 7.97 6.01 -10.82
N TYR A 144 6.64 5.98 -10.64
CA TYR A 144 5.75 6.99 -11.25
C TYR A 144 6.05 8.40 -10.75
N PHE A 145 6.24 8.59 -9.44
CA PHE A 145 6.42 9.90 -8.84
C PHE A 145 7.89 10.39 -8.75
N LYS A 146 8.88 9.63 -9.22
CA LYS A 146 10.31 9.98 -9.04
C LYS A 146 10.72 11.33 -9.62
N ASN A 147 10.02 11.79 -10.66
CA ASN A 147 10.26 13.10 -11.29
C ASN A 147 9.38 14.23 -10.70
N TYR A 148 8.53 13.90 -9.73
CA TYR A 148 7.56 14.79 -9.12
C TYR A 148 7.91 15.15 -7.66
N LEU A 149 9.20 15.07 -7.28
CA LEU A 149 9.66 15.39 -5.92
C LEU A 149 9.38 16.85 -5.50
N HIS A 150 9.12 17.74 -6.47
CA HIS A 150 8.69 19.10 -6.22
C HIS A 150 7.27 19.18 -5.61
N LEU A 151 6.49 18.11 -5.68
CA LEU A 151 5.17 17.99 -5.04
C LEU A 151 5.24 17.49 -3.59
N CYS A 152 6.41 17.03 -3.13
CA CYS A 152 6.59 16.68 -1.73
C CYS A 152 6.38 17.90 -0.84
N GLY A 153 5.75 17.68 0.30
CA GLY A 153 5.64 18.65 1.37
C GLY A 153 7.00 19.15 1.85
N THR A 154 6.99 20.21 2.63
CA THR A 154 8.22 20.86 3.13
C THR A 154 9.08 19.93 3.97
N ASP A 155 8.52 18.86 4.53
CA ASP A 155 9.25 17.85 5.27
C ASP A 155 10.02 16.87 4.37
N GLY A 156 9.74 16.84 3.06
CA GLY A 156 10.37 15.95 2.07
C GLY A 156 9.84 14.52 2.10
N ILE A 157 8.71 14.27 2.78
CA ILE A 157 8.13 12.94 3.01
C ILE A 157 6.66 12.89 2.57
N HIS A 158 5.84 13.87 2.97
CA HIS A 158 4.39 13.86 2.74
C HIS A 158 4.00 14.38 1.36
#